data_AF-A0A671EXM1-F1
#
_entry.id   AF-A0A671EXM1-F1
#
_cell.length_a   1.000
_cell.length_b   1.000
_cell.length_c   1.000
_cell.angle_alpha   90.00
_cell.angle_beta   90.00
_cell.angle_gamma   90.00
#
_symmetry.space_group_name_H-M   'P 1'
#
loop_
_entity.id
_entity.type
_entity.pdbx_description
1 polymer ?
#
loop_
_entity_poly.entity_id
_entity_poly.type
_entity_poly.pdbx_seq_one_letter_code
_entity_poly.pdbx_strand_id
1 'polypeptide(L)'
;MELRSQVLLWKLVLLQSSVVLLSSGPSGSSTAGSSVVSESAVSWAAGARALLRCQSPRMVWTQDRLHDRQRVVHWDLSGGPAGGPARRLVDMYSAGEQRVYEPRDRGRLLLSPSAFHDGNFSLIIRAVGETDEGLYTCNLHHHYCHLYETLAIRLEVTDNPRVAGAHWDGEKEVLVVERGAPALLTCVNRAHVWTDRHLEEAQQVVHWDRQPPGVPHDRADRLLDLYASGERRAYGPPFLRDRVAVEADAFARGDFSLRIDQLEPADEGTYSCHLHHHYCGLHERRVFHLKVTEPAPEPPPRDSPGNGSSHSSAPAPDPTLARGRSVINVIVPESRAHFFQQLGYVLATLLLFILLLITVILATRQRRRGGYEYSDKKSGKSKGKDVNMAEFAVVTGDQAFYRSEDIQLDYKNNILKERAELAHSPLPAKNIDLDREFRKEYCK
;
A
#
# COMPACT_ATOMS: atom_id res chain seq x y z
N MET A 1 32.81 -41.04 12.33
CA MET A 1 31.46 -40.41 12.38
C MET A 1 31.50 -38.88 12.40
N GLU A 2 32.65 -38.24 12.57
CA GLU A 2 32.75 -36.77 12.66
C GLU A 2 32.62 -36.02 11.33
N LEU A 3 33.04 -36.63 10.21
CA LEU A 3 32.97 -36.01 8.89
C LEU A 3 31.52 -35.78 8.40
N ARG A 4 30.58 -36.64 8.78
CA ARG A 4 29.15 -36.48 8.44
C ARG A 4 28.46 -35.40 9.27
N SER A 5 28.94 -35.16 10.50
CA SER A 5 28.42 -34.11 11.38
C SER A 5 28.79 -32.72 10.85
N GLN A 6 30.02 -32.52 10.39
CA GLN A 6 30.49 -31.25 9.83
C GLN A 6 29.76 -30.90 8.52
N VAL A 7 29.46 -31.88 7.66
CA VAL A 7 28.70 -31.64 6.42
C VAL A 7 27.24 -31.28 6.71
N LEU A 8 26.63 -31.89 7.73
CA LEU A 8 25.28 -31.53 8.17
C LEU A 8 25.24 -30.14 8.81
N LEU A 9 26.27 -29.77 9.58
CA LEU A 9 26.42 -28.43 10.16
C LEU A 9 26.58 -27.37 9.07
N TRP A 10 27.41 -27.63 8.06
CA TRP A 10 27.58 -26.75 6.90
C TRP A 10 26.29 -26.60 6.09
N LYS A 11 25.52 -27.68 5.92
CA LYS A 11 24.21 -27.60 5.26
C LYS A 11 23.18 -26.80 6.09
N LEU A 12 23.20 -26.92 7.42
CA LEU A 12 22.33 -26.13 8.30
C LEU A 12 22.71 -24.64 8.33
N VAL A 13 24.00 -24.32 8.30
CA VAL A 13 24.50 -22.94 8.20
C VAL A 13 24.16 -22.32 6.83
N LEU A 14 24.27 -23.09 5.74
CA LEU A 14 23.84 -22.65 4.40
C LEU A 14 22.32 -22.47 4.29
N LEU A 15 21.52 -23.28 4.99
CA LEU A 15 20.07 -23.11 5.06
C LEU A 15 19.68 -21.89 5.92
N GLN A 16 20.41 -21.57 6.99
CA GLN A 16 20.16 -20.36 7.77
C GLN A 16 20.64 -19.08 7.07
N SER A 17 21.75 -19.10 6.33
CA SER A 17 22.18 -17.95 5.53
C SER A 17 21.25 -17.68 4.35
N SER A 18 20.61 -18.72 3.81
CA SER A 18 19.56 -18.60 2.78
C SER A 18 18.25 -18.00 3.33
N VAL A 19 18.01 -18.08 4.65
CA VAL A 19 16.83 -17.49 5.31
C VAL A 19 17.10 -16.06 5.79
N VAL A 20 18.36 -15.70 6.07
CA VAL A 20 18.75 -14.34 6.50
C VAL A 20 19.01 -13.39 5.31
N LEU A 21 19.23 -13.91 4.10
CA LEU A 21 19.34 -13.11 2.86
C LEU A 21 18.01 -12.87 2.12
N LEU A 22 16.87 -13.29 2.69
CA LEU A 22 15.52 -12.98 2.17
C LEU A 22 14.81 -11.86 2.94
N SER A 23 15.51 -11.20 3.88
CA SER A 23 15.00 -10.06 4.64
C SER A 23 15.84 -8.81 4.37
N SER A 24 15.94 -8.42 3.11
CA SER A 24 16.16 -7.03 2.71
C SER A 24 15.38 -6.77 1.42
N GLY A 25 14.07 -7.00 1.51
CA GLY A 25 13.16 -6.41 0.55
C GLY A 25 13.27 -4.89 0.67
N PRO A 26 13.14 -4.13 -0.44
CA PRO A 26 12.89 -2.70 -0.33
C PRO A 26 11.71 -2.52 0.62
N SER A 27 11.75 -1.49 1.44
CA SER A 27 10.61 -0.98 2.20
C SER A 27 9.51 -0.55 1.21
N GLY A 28 8.85 -1.55 0.64
CA GLY A 28 7.88 -1.43 -0.43
C GLY A 28 6.52 -1.77 0.14
N SER A 29 5.70 -0.73 0.26
CA SER A 29 4.26 -0.81 0.48
C SER A 29 3.89 -1.61 1.73
N SER A 30 3.90 -0.92 2.88
CA SER A 30 2.82 -1.16 3.82
C SER A 30 1.51 -1.16 3.01
N THR A 31 0.80 -2.27 3.00
CA THR A 31 -0.66 -2.26 2.80
C THR A 31 -1.25 -1.55 4.01
N ALA A 32 -0.97 -0.25 4.10
CA ALA A 32 -1.46 0.60 5.15
C ALA A 32 -2.95 0.78 4.90
N GLY A 33 -3.76 0.37 5.87
CA GLY A 33 -5.12 0.88 5.96
C GLY A 33 -5.11 2.41 5.87
N SER A 34 -6.23 2.98 5.43
CA SER A 34 -6.38 4.42 5.20
C SER A 34 -5.69 5.26 6.27
N SER A 35 -4.70 6.06 5.86
CA SER A 35 -3.95 6.93 6.76
C SER A 35 -4.82 8.10 7.19
N VAL A 36 -4.95 8.35 8.50
CA VAL A 36 -5.66 9.53 8.99
C VAL A 36 -4.77 10.73 8.76
N VAL A 37 -5.19 11.59 7.82
CA VAL A 37 -4.46 12.80 7.44
C VAL A 37 -4.80 13.96 8.38
N SER A 38 -6.04 14.05 8.83
CA SER A 38 -6.49 15.09 9.76
C SER A 38 -7.67 14.65 10.61
N GLU A 39 -7.72 15.13 11.84
CA GLU A 39 -8.85 14.99 12.76
C GLU A 39 -9.16 16.37 13.35
N SER A 40 -10.43 16.77 13.33
CA SER A 40 -10.85 18.12 13.70
C SER A 40 -12.15 18.11 14.49
N ALA A 41 -12.24 18.93 15.53
CA ALA A 41 -13.49 19.21 16.23
C ALA A 41 -14.09 20.50 15.67
N VAL A 42 -15.36 20.44 15.27
CA VAL A 42 -16.03 21.52 14.58
C VAL A 42 -17.41 21.75 15.19
N SER A 43 -17.76 23.00 15.44
CA SER A 43 -18.98 23.39 16.13
C SER A 43 -19.73 24.45 15.33
N TRP A 44 -21.02 24.23 15.09
CA TRP A 44 -21.90 25.19 14.42
C TRP A 44 -23.24 25.29 15.13
N ALA A 45 -23.88 26.45 15.00
CA ALA A 45 -25.23 26.65 15.53
C ALA A 45 -26.26 25.83 14.73
N ALA A 46 -27.32 25.39 15.40
CA ALA A 46 -28.48 24.83 14.72
C ALA A 46 -29.04 25.81 13.67
N GLY A 47 -29.50 25.28 12.54
CA GLY A 47 -29.94 26.05 11.38
C GLY A 47 -28.81 26.59 10.48
N ALA A 48 -27.55 26.55 10.92
CA ALA A 48 -26.42 26.97 10.08
C ALA A 48 -26.14 25.95 8.97
N ARG A 49 -25.33 26.37 7.99
CA ARG A 49 -24.76 25.47 6.97
C ARG A 49 -23.36 25.05 7.41
N ALA A 50 -23.14 23.76 7.62
CA ALA A 50 -21.81 23.21 7.88
C ALA A 50 -21.09 22.86 6.58
N LEU A 51 -19.77 23.07 6.56
CA LEU A 51 -18.88 22.70 5.46
C LEU A 51 -17.69 21.92 6.03
N LEU A 52 -17.69 20.61 5.84
CA LEU A 52 -16.61 19.72 6.27
C LEU A 52 -15.60 19.60 5.13
N ARG A 53 -14.51 20.38 5.21
CA ARG A 53 -13.57 20.55 4.10
C ARG A 53 -12.75 19.30 3.83
N CYS A 54 -12.98 18.65 2.70
CA CYS A 54 -12.23 17.46 2.27
C CYS A 54 -11.65 17.66 0.87
N GLN A 55 -10.41 18.16 0.80
CA GLN A 55 -9.72 18.45 -0.45
C GLN A 55 -8.42 17.65 -0.55
N SER A 56 -8.13 17.11 -1.73
CA SER A 56 -6.84 16.48 -2.03
C SER A 56 -6.44 16.73 -3.49
N PRO A 57 -5.31 17.41 -3.74
CA PRO A 57 -4.78 17.59 -5.09
C PRO A 57 -4.48 16.25 -5.79
N ARG A 58 -4.18 15.20 -5.02
CA ARG A 58 -3.87 13.85 -5.52
C ARG A 58 -5.11 13.05 -5.95
N MET A 59 -6.29 13.63 -5.76
CA MET A 59 -7.59 13.10 -6.18
C MET A 59 -8.22 13.94 -7.29
N VAL A 60 -7.45 14.89 -7.85
CA VAL A 60 -7.86 15.62 -9.05
C VAL A 60 -7.86 14.65 -10.20
N TRP A 61 -9.00 14.53 -10.87
CA TRP A 61 -9.15 13.70 -12.04
C TRP A 61 -9.84 14.46 -13.15
N THR A 62 -9.26 14.38 -14.34
CA THR A 62 -9.86 14.89 -15.57
C THR A 62 -9.86 13.75 -16.58
N GLN A 63 -10.72 13.79 -17.58
CA GLN A 63 -10.70 12.76 -18.65
C GLN A 63 -9.50 12.92 -19.62
N ASP A 64 -8.56 13.82 -19.34
CA ASP A 64 -7.41 14.07 -20.20
C ASP A 64 -6.28 13.06 -19.96
N ARG A 65 -6.32 12.00 -20.77
CA ARG A 65 -5.35 10.89 -20.74
C ARG A 65 -3.90 11.31 -21.02
N LEU A 66 -3.64 12.48 -21.60
CA LEU A 66 -2.28 12.91 -21.94
C LEU A 66 -1.51 13.39 -20.71
N HIS A 67 -2.15 14.15 -19.82
CA HIS A 67 -1.51 14.67 -18.61
C HIS A 67 -1.42 13.59 -17.51
N ASP A 68 -2.40 12.68 -17.44
CA ASP A 68 -2.48 11.65 -16.40
C ASP A 68 -1.37 10.59 -16.51
N ARG A 69 -0.79 10.42 -17.71
CA ARG A 69 0.24 9.41 -18.02
C ARG A 69 1.67 9.93 -17.94
N GLN A 70 1.83 11.22 -17.66
CA GLN A 70 3.14 11.85 -17.73
C GLN A 70 4.01 11.37 -16.57
N ARG A 71 4.89 10.45 -16.92
CA ARG A 71 5.98 9.98 -16.07
C ARG A 71 7.28 10.38 -16.73
N VAL A 72 8.27 10.72 -15.93
CA VAL A 72 9.60 11.05 -16.43
C VAL A 72 10.65 10.39 -15.56
N VAL A 73 11.62 9.77 -16.23
CA VAL A 73 12.89 9.39 -15.63
C VAL A 73 13.92 10.44 -16.01
N HIS A 74 14.74 10.87 -15.07
CA HIS A 74 15.95 11.62 -15.39
C HIS A 74 17.13 11.18 -14.53
N TRP A 75 18.30 11.21 -15.15
CA TRP A 75 19.56 10.99 -14.48
C TRP A 75 20.31 12.30 -14.30
N ASP A 76 20.70 12.57 -13.07
CA ASP A 76 21.50 13.75 -12.72
C ASP A 76 22.85 13.32 -12.17
N LEU A 77 23.89 14.10 -12.44
CA LEU A 77 25.21 13.98 -11.81
C LEU A 77 25.35 15.11 -10.81
N SER A 78 25.57 14.78 -9.54
CA SER A 78 25.90 15.76 -8.50
C SER A 78 27.07 16.66 -8.94
N GLY A 79 27.03 17.94 -8.54
CA GLY A 79 28.20 18.79 -8.72
C GLY A 79 29.37 18.21 -7.95
N GLY A 80 30.57 18.33 -8.52
CA GLY A 80 31.81 17.80 -7.92
C GLY A 80 32.04 18.27 -6.48
N PRO A 81 33.11 17.79 -5.81
CA PRO A 81 33.34 17.99 -4.37
C PRO A 81 33.36 19.45 -3.88
N ALA A 82 33.43 20.43 -4.79
CA ALA A 82 33.27 21.86 -4.52
C ALA A 82 31.80 22.33 -4.33
N GLY A 83 30.80 21.44 -4.37
CA GLY A 83 29.40 21.77 -4.07
C GLY A 83 28.64 22.49 -5.19
N GLY A 84 28.99 22.21 -6.46
CA GLY A 84 28.26 22.76 -7.61
C GLY A 84 26.82 22.23 -7.74
N PRO A 85 25.97 22.88 -8.56
CA PRO A 85 24.61 22.38 -8.82
C PRO A 85 24.65 21.02 -9.52
N ALA A 86 23.68 20.15 -9.21
CA ALA A 86 23.51 18.91 -9.93
C ALA A 86 23.21 19.19 -11.41
N ARG A 87 23.88 18.46 -12.30
CA ARG A 87 23.73 18.59 -13.75
C ARG A 87 22.85 17.46 -14.28
N ARG A 88 21.75 17.80 -14.94
CA ARG A 88 20.91 16.84 -15.65
C ARG A 88 21.64 16.30 -16.88
N LEU A 89 21.73 14.97 -16.98
CA LEU A 89 22.44 14.28 -18.06
C LEU A 89 21.47 13.89 -19.19
N VAL A 90 20.42 13.17 -18.82
CA VAL A 90 19.43 12.60 -19.73
C VAL A 90 18.07 12.53 -19.05
N ASP A 91 17.01 12.78 -19.79
CA ASP A 91 15.64 12.49 -19.38
C ASP A 91 14.86 11.74 -20.45
N MET A 92 13.79 11.06 -20.05
CA MET A 92 12.88 10.36 -20.94
C MET A 92 11.48 10.34 -20.34
N TYR A 93 10.51 10.75 -21.14
CA TYR A 93 9.09 10.68 -20.78
C TYR A 93 8.49 9.34 -21.18
N SER A 94 7.42 8.90 -20.52
CA SER A 94 6.71 7.64 -20.79
C SER A 94 6.30 7.41 -22.24
N ALA A 95 5.86 8.46 -22.94
CA ALA A 95 5.48 8.41 -24.36
C ALA A 95 6.50 9.09 -25.30
N GLY A 96 7.70 9.38 -24.80
CA GLY A 96 8.72 10.14 -25.52
C GLY A 96 10.02 9.37 -25.72
N GLU A 97 10.90 9.93 -26.53
CA GLU A 97 12.27 9.45 -26.66
C GLU A 97 13.17 10.06 -25.57
N GLN A 98 14.31 9.43 -25.33
CA GLN A 98 15.33 10.01 -24.46
C GLN A 98 15.89 11.31 -25.05
N ARG A 99 16.15 12.29 -24.19
CA ARG A 99 16.83 13.54 -24.52
C ARG A 99 18.10 13.66 -23.69
N VAL A 100 19.23 13.75 -24.38
CA VAL A 100 20.55 13.97 -23.79
C VAL A 100 20.88 15.46 -23.87
N TYR A 101 21.26 16.05 -22.73
CA TYR A 101 21.42 17.50 -22.61
C TYR A 101 22.74 18.00 -23.20
N GLU A 102 23.82 17.24 -23.06
CA GLU A 102 25.14 17.61 -23.56
C GLU A 102 25.45 16.97 -24.93
N PRO A 103 25.93 17.73 -25.94
CA PRO A 103 26.30 17.17 -27.24
C PRO A 103 27.34 16.05 -27.16
N ARG A 104 28.32 16.15 -26.24
CA ARG A 104 29.38 15.14 -26.04
C ARG A 104 28.85 13.79 -25.57
N ASP A 105 27.69 13.79 -24.92
CA ASP A 105 27.08 12.61 -24.31
C ASP A 105 26.08 11.93 -25.25
N ARG A 106 25.78 12.53 -26.41
CA ARG A 106 24.89 11.95 -27.43
C ARG A 106 25.45 10.65 -27.98
N GLY A 107 24.64 9.59 -27.96
CA GLY A 107 25.05 8.25 -28.36
C GLY A 107 26.00 7.54 -27.39
N ARG A 108 26.40 8.22 -26.30
CA ARG A 108 27.23 7.68 -25.23
C ARG A 108 26.40 7.29 -24.02
N LEU A 109 25.44 8.12 -23.64
CA LEU A 109 24.44 7.86 -22.60
C LEU A 109 23.18 7.24 -23.22
N LEU A 110 22.76 6.10 -22.68
CA LEU A 110 21.61 5.35 -23.18
C LEU A 110 20.69 4.90 -22.05
N LEU A 111 19.40 5.12 -22.25
CA LEU A 111 18.32 4.51 -21.49
C LEU A 111 17.67 3.42 -22.34
N SER A 112 17.00 2.46 -21.70
CA SER A 112 16.20 1.49 -22.43
C SER A 112 14.97 2.16 -23.04
N PRO A 113 14.70 2.04 -24.35
CA PRO A 113 13.45 2.53 -24.95
C PRO A 113 12.19 1.88 -24.35
N SER A 114 12.33 0.70 -23.73
CA SER A 114 11.24 -0.01 -23.06
C SER A 114 11.18 0.24 -21.54
N ALA A 115 11.89 1.24 -21.00
CA ALA A 115 12.03 1.42 -19.55
C ALA A 115 10.68 1.52 -18.81
N PHE A 116 9.70 2.24 -19.37
CA PHE A 116 8.36 2.35 -18.80
C PHE A 116 7.47 1.12 -19.03
N HIS A 117 7.90 0.14 -19.84
CA HIS A 117 7.18 -1.12 -20.01
C HIS A 117 7.66 -2.20 -19.02
N ASP A 118 8.96 -2.25 -18.71
CA ASP A 118 9.58 -3.27 -17.86
C ASP A 118 10.06 -2.78 -16.49
N GLY A 119 10.02 -1.46 -16.26
CA GLY A 119 10.48 -0.81 -15.04
C GLY A 119 12.01 -0.75 -14.93
N ASN A 120 12.74 -0.86 -16.03
CA ASN A 120 14.20 -0.77 -16.06
C ASN A 120 14.68 0.59 -16.56
N PHE A 121 14.98 1.46 -15.62
CA PHE A 121 15.42 2.85 -15.79
C PHE A 121 16.95 3.01 -15.75
N SER A 122 17.68 1.90 -15.88
CA SER A 122 19.14 1.88 -15.78
C SER A 122 19.80 2.74 -16.86
N LEU A 123 20.89 3.40 -16.50
CA LEU A 123 21.69 4.21 -17.41
C LEU A 123 22.93 3.45 -17.88
N ILE A 124 23.14 3.37 -19.18
CA ILE A 124 24.37 2.86 -19.78
C ILE A 124 25.26 4.04 -20.18
N ILE A 125 26.52 3.99 -19.74
CA ILE A 125 27.60 4.87 -20.18
C ILE A 125 28.54 4.00 -21.04
N ARG A 126 28.61 4.23 -22.36
CA ARG A 126 29.35 3.32 -23.27
C ARG A 126 30.86 3.23 -23.02
N ALA A 127 31.49 4.34 -22.66
CA ALA A 127 32.93 4.41 -22.41
C ALA A 127 33.18 5.46 -21.33
N VAL A 128 33.49 5.00 -20.13
CA VAL A 128 33.71 5.85 -18.94
C VAL A 128 35.04 6.59 -19.04
N GLY A 129 35.05 7.89 -18.77
CA GLY A 129 36.24 8.72 -18.61
C GLY A 129 36.35 9.26 -17.18
N GLU A 130 37.48 9.86 -16.84
CA GLU A 130 37.74 10.39 -15.49
C GLU A 130 36.71 11.44 -15.05
N THR A 131 36.22 12.24 -15.99
CA THR A 131 35.24 13.30 -15.70
C THR A 131 33.83 12.77 -15.42
N ASP A 132 33.60 11.47 -15.57
CA ASP A 132 32.33 10.84 -15.25
C ASP A 132 32.27 10.36 -13.79
N GLU A 133 33.39 10.38 -13.06
CA GLU A 133 33.41 10.08 -11.64
C GLU A 133 32.46 10.99 -10.87
N GLY A 134 31.66 10.42 -9.98
CA GLY A 134 30.75 11.19 -9.13
C GLY A 134 29.52 10.43 -8.68
N LEU A 135 28.63 11.15 -7.99
CA LEU A 135 27.35 10.61 -7.52
C LEU A 135 26.25 10.89 -8.53
N TYR A 136 25.68 9.83 -9.07
CA TYR A 136 24.55 9.83 -9.99
C TYR A 136 23.25 9.61 -9.23
N THR A 137 22.18 10.24 -9.67
CA THR A 137 20.83 9.99 -9.16
C THR A 137 19.88 9.63 -10.30
N CYS A 138 19.22 8.48 -10.17
CA CYS A 138 18.08 8.08 -10.98
C CYS A 138 16.82 8.64 -10.30
N ASN A 139 16.08 9.51 -10.98
CA ASN A 139 14.89 10.14 -10.43
C ASN A 139 13.67 9.76 -11.26
N LEU A 140 12.65 9.22 -10.62
CA LEU A 140 11.37 8.88 -11.22
C LEU A 140 10.30 9.83 -10.68
N HIS A 141 9.60 10.49 -11.59
CA HIS A 141 8.56 11.44 -11.27
C HIS A 141 7.26 11.01 -11.94
N HIS A 142 6.21 10.85 -11.15
CA HIS A 142 4.86 10.63 -11.63
C HIS A 142 4.05 11.90 -11.38
N HIS A 143 3.80 12.69 -12.44
CA HIS A 143 3.15 13.99 -12.28
C HIS A 143 1.72 13.86 -11.74
N TYR A 144 0.96 12.91 -12.29
CA TYR A 144 -0.41 12.66 -11.88
C TYR A 144 -0.54 12.16 -10.43
N CYS A 145 0.17 11.10 -10.05
CA CYS A 145 0.14 10.59 -8.68
C CYS A 145 0.92 11.45 -7.67
N HIS A 146 1.66 12.47 -8.11
CA HIS A 146 2.62 13.24 -7.31
C HIS A 146 3.60 12.34 -6.54
N LEU A 147 4.13 11.32 -7.21
CA LEU A 147 5.11 10.38 -6.64
C LEU A 147 6.51 10.72 -7.13
N TYR A 148 7.47 10.58 -6.23
CA TYR A 148 8.89 10.89 -6.45
C TYR A 148 9.72 9.78 -5.84
N GLU A 149 10.56 9.15 -6.64
CA GLU A 149 11.50 8.12 -6.20
C GLU A 149 12.89 8.47 -6.69
N THR A 150 13.89 8.34 -5.82
CA THR A 150 15.29 8.64 -6.15
C THR A 150 16.19 7.52 -5.68
N LEU A 151 17.06 7.04 -6.56
CA LEU A 151 18.13 6.10 -6.27
C LEU A 151 19.48 6.76 -6.56
N ALA A 152 20.41 6.66 -5.61
CA ALA A 152 21.75 7.22 -5.73
C ALA A 152 22.79 6.12 -5.99
N ILE A 153 23.73 6.36 -6.90
CA ILE A 153 24.82 5.44 -7.24
C ILE A 153 26.11 6.25 -7.42
N ARG A 154 27.19 5.85 -6.75
CA ARG A 154 28.50 6.47 -6.93
C ARG A 154 29.28 5.70 -8.01
N LEU A 155 29.74 6.40 -9.04
CA LEU A 155 30.64 5.86 -10.04
C LEU A 155 32.07 6.29 -9.71
N GLU A 156 32.98 5.33 -9.60
CA GLU A 156 34.42 5.55 -9.41
C GLU A 156 35.17 5.00 -10.62
N VAL A 157 36.20 5.71 -11.07
CA VAL A 157 36.95 5.34 -12.29
C VAL A 157 38.33 4.86 -11.90
N THR A 158 38.75 3.71 -12.43
CA THR A 158 40.05 3.10 -12.13
C THR A 158 40.82 2.77 -13.41
N ASP A 159 42.14 2.81 -13.31
CA ASP A 159 43.06 2.25 -14.30
C ASP A 159 43.31 0.76 -14.12
N ASN A 160 43.00 0.23 -12.94
CA ASN A 160 43.32 -1.14 -12.58
C ASN A 160 42.05 -2.01 -12.68
N PRO A 161 41.92 -2.87 -13.71
CA PRO A 161 40.74 -3.73 -13.85
C PRO A 161 40.54 -4.69 -12.68
N ARG A 162 41.59 -4.96 -11.88
CA ARG A 162 41.50 -5.86 -10.71
C ARG A 162 40.69 -5.28 -9.56
N VAL A 163 40.49 -3.96 -9.52
CA VAL A 163 39.68 -3.30 -8.50
C VAL A 163 38.28 -2.94 -9.01
N ALA A 164 38.00 -3.18 -10.29
CA ALA A 164 36.68 -2.97 -10.85
C ALA A 164 35.64 -3.92 -10.23
N GLY A 165 34.44 -3.41 -9.98
CA GLY A 165 33.37 -4.17 -9.32
C GLY A 165 32.31 -3.26 -8.71
N ALA A 166 31.24 -3.87 -8.22
CA ALA A 166 30.16 -3.17 -7.51
C ALA A 166 30.18 -3.59 -6.03
N HIS A 167 29.98 -2.62 -5.14
CA HIS A 167 29.82 -2.88 -3.71
C HIS A 167 28.83 -1.88 -3.08
N TRP A 168 28.36 -2.19 -1.87
CA TRP A 168 27.49 -1.31 -1.10
C TRP A 168 28.30 -0.60 -0.02
N ASP A 169 28.24 0.73 0.05
CA ASP A 169 28.99 1.53 1.04
C ASP A 169 28.27 1.70 2.40
N GLY A 170 27.06 1.15 2.52
CA GLY A 170 26.18 1.31 3.68
C GLY A 170 24.94 2.16 3.38
N GLU A 171 25.00 3.02 2.37
CA GLU A 171 23.93 3.96 1.99
C GLU A 171 23.52 3.81 0.52
N LYS A 172 24.48 3.49 -0.36
CA LYS A 172 24.29 3.44 -1.82
C LYS A 172 25.23 2.44 -2.48
N GLU A 173 24.93 2.14 -3.73
CA GLU A 173 25.80 1.32 -4.58
C GLU A 173 26.99 2.18 -5.06
N VAL A 174 28.18 1.60 -4.97
CA VAL A 174 29.43 2.15 -5.51
C VAL A 174 29.90 1.21 -6.61
N LEU A 175 29.96 1.74 -7.83
CA LEU A 175 30.40 1.02 -9.02
C LEU A 175 31.78 1.54 -9.43
N VAL A 176 32.79 0.68 -9.33
CA VAL A 176 34.16 0.96 -9.76
C VAL A 176 34.34 0.39 -11.17
N VAL A 177 34.64 1.24 -12.14
CA VAL A 177 34.71 0.87 -13.57
C VAL A 177 36.07 1.23 -14.15
N GLU A 178 36.63 0.33 -14.95
CA GLU A 178 37.86 0.60 -15.69
C GLU A 178 37.65 1.73 -16.71
N ARG A 179 38.62 2.64 -16.82
CA ARG A 179 38.56 3.72 -17.81
C ARG A 179 38.41 3.15 -19.23
N GLY A 180 37.45 3.67 -19.99
CA GLY A 180 37.12 3.24 -21.34
C GLY A 180 36.12 2.08 -21.42
N ALA A 181 35.88 1.36 -20.32
CA ALA A 181 34.88 0.30 -20.26
C ALA A 181 33.46 0.89 -20.17
N PRO A 182 32.42 0.12 -20.57
CA PRO A 182 31.04 0.51 -20.35
C PRO A 182 30.63 0.36 -18.89
N ALA A 183 29.80 1.28 -18.40
CA ALA A 183 29.15 1.19 -17.09
C ALA A 183 27.64 1.04 -17.24
N LEU A 184 27.04 0.20 -16.41
CA LEU A 184 25.58 0.08 -16.26
C LEU A 184 25.22 0.50 -14.83
N LEU A 185 24.60 1.67 -14.69
CA LEU A 185 24.08 2.17 -13.43
C LEU A 185 22.66 1.62 -13.26
N THR A 186 22.51 0.62 -12.40
CA THR A 186 21.26 -0.14 -12.27
C THR A 186 20.18 0.68 -11.56
N CYS A 187 19.07 0.95 -12.23
CA CYS A 187 17.89 1.58 -11.63
C CYS A 187 16.65 0.82 -12.07
N VAL A 188 16.06 0.02 -11.18
CA VAL A 188 14.93 -0.85 -11.50
C VAL A 188 13.79 -0.63 -10.50
N ASN A 189 12.63 -0.21 -11.00
CA ASN A 189 11.40 -0.11 -10.22
C ASN A 189 10.24 -0.71 -11.02
N ARG A 190 9.77 -1.89 -10.59
CA ARG A 190 8.71 -2.65 -11.26
C ARG A 190 7.33 -2.45 -10.64
N ALA A 191 7.17 -1.46 -9.76
CA ALA A 191 5.85 -1.15 -9.23
C ALA A 191 4.91 -0.71 -10.37
N HIS A 192 3.65 -1.13 -10.31
CA HIS A 192 2.69 -0.94 -11.40
C HIS A 192 2.54 0.53 -11.81
N VAL A 193 2.61 1.46 -10.86
CA VAL A 193 2.52 2.91 -11.08
C VAL A 193 3.61 3.45 -12.01
N TRP A 194 4.77 2.77 -12.08
CA TRP A 194 5.88 3.18 -12.96
C TRP A 194 5.86 2.46 -14.32
N THR A 195 4.95 1.51 -14.52
CA THR A 195 4.92 0.67 -15.73
C THR A 195 3.62 0.80 -16.52
N ASP A 196 3.67 0.63 -17.84
CA ASP A 196 2.49 0.71 -18.73
C ASP A 196 1.57 -0.53 -18.68
N ARG A 197 1.77 -1.43 -17.70
CA ARG A 197 1.13 -2.75 -17.69
C ARG A 197 -0.32 -2.77 -17.23
N HIS A 198 -0.87 -1.66 -16.73
CA HIS A 198 -2.22 -1.62 -16.15
C HIS A 198 -3.05 -0.44 -16.65
N LEU A 199 -4.33 -0.68 -16.93
CA LEU A 199 -5.30 0.37 -17.25
C LEU A 199 -5.57 1.22 -16.00
N GLU A 200 -5.46 2.53 -16.16
CA GLU A 200 -5.77 3.58 -15.17
C GLU A 200 -7.27 3.67 -14.84
N GLU A 201 -8.12 2.85 -15.46
CA GLU A 201 -9.57 2.79 -15.23
C GLU A 201 -9.95 2.22 -13.85
N ALA A 202 -8.94 2.01 -12.98
CA ALA A 202 -9.14 1.69 -11.58
C ALA A 202 -9.83 2.86 -10.85
N GLN A 203 -11.02 2.57 -10.35
CA GLN A 203 -11.97 3.50 -9.75
C GLN A 203 -11.33 4.38 -8.66
N GLN A 204 -11.26 5.68 -8.91
CA GLN A 204 -11.17 6.64 -7.82
C GLN A 204 -12.53 6.73 -7.16
N VAL A 205 -12.54 6.56 -5.85
CA VAL A 205 -13.75 6.63 -5.04
C VAL A 205 -13.48 7.49 -3.82
N VAL A 206 -14.43 8.37 -3.55
CA VAL A 206 -14.50 9.10 -2.29
C VAL A 206 -15.76 8.67 -1.59
N HIS A 207 -15.65 8.33 -0.33
CA HIS A 207 -16.81 8.03 0.50
C HIS A 207 -16.85 8.85 1.77
N TRP A 208 -18.06 9.17 2.17
CA TRP A 208 -18.34 9.78 3.45
C TRP A 208 -19.02 8.75 4.34
N ASP A 209 -18.48 8.57 5.53
CA ASP A 209 -19.05 7.75 6.58
C ASP A 209 -19.52 8.66 7.73
N ARG A 210 -20.60 8.27 8.41
CA ARG A 210 -21.12 8.94 9.60
C ARG A 210 -21.19 7.96 10.76
N GLN A 211 -20.68 8.37 11.90
CA GLN A 211 -20.74 7.65 13.15
C GLN A 211 -21.52 8.49 14.18
N PRO A 212 -22.74 8.10 14.54
CA PRO A 212 -23.50 8.77 15.59
C PRO A 212 -22.79 8.73 16.96
N PRO A 213 -23.10 9.65 17.89
CA PRO A 213 -22.57 9.61 19.24
C PRO A 213 -22.86 8.27 19.93
N GLY A 214 -21.85 7.70 20.57
CA GLY A 214 -21.96 6.42 21.30
C GLY A 214 -21.85 5.15 20.44
N VAL A 215 -21.78 5.26 19.12
CA VAL A 215 -21.47 4.13 18.23
C VAL A 215 -19.95 3.95 18.16
N PRO A 216 -19.39 2.73 18.24
CA PRO A 216 -17.94 2.53 18.09
C PRO A 216 -17.45 2.70 16.64
N HIS A 217 -16.14 2.94 16.47
CA HIS A 217 -15.54 3.28 15.18
C HIS A 217 -15.64 2.19 14.09
N ASP A 218 -15.80 0.93 14.47
CA ASP A 218 -15.96 -0.20 13.54
C ASP A 218 -17.36 -0.28 12.90
N ARG A 219 -18.30 0.56 13.37
CA ARG A 219 -19.71 0.57 12.96
C ARG A 219 -20.17 1.93 12.42
N ALA A 220 -19.27 2.66 11.74
CA ALA A 220 -19.67 3.85 11.01
C ALA A 220 -20.55 3.47 9.81
N ASP A 221 -21.65 4.21 9.61
CA ASP A 221 -22.58 4.00 8.51
C ASP A 221 -22.10 4.76 7.27
N ARG A 222 -22.19 4.13 6.09
CA ARG A 222 -21.95 4.81 4.82
C ARG A 222 -22.99 5.92 4.63
N LEU A 223 -22.56 7.13 4.27
CA LEU A 223 -23.41 8.28 3.99
C LEU A 223 -23.51 8.53 2.48
N LEU A 224 -22.36 8.66 1.80
CA LEU A 224 -22.26 8.93 0.36
C LEU A 224 -21.09 8.18 -0.26
N ASP A 225 -21.26 7.74 -1.51
CA ASP A 225 -20.19 7.33 -2.41
C ASP A 225 -20.16 8.24 -3.64
N LEU A 226 -18.96 8.66 -4.03
CA LEU A 226 -18.68 9.46 -5.21
C LEU A 226 -17.62 8.73 -6.03
N TYR A 227 -17.95 8.41 -7.28
CA TYR A 227 -17.04 7.76 -8.21
C TYR A 227 -16.59 8.76 -9.28
N ALA A 228 -15.33 8.65 -9.72
CA ALA A 228 -14.82 9.48 -10.81
C ALA A 228 -15.60 9.30 -12.12
N SER A 229 -16.29 8.17 -12.31
CA SER A 229 -17.22 7.95 -13.42
C SER A 229 -18.42 8.91 -13.45
N GLY A 230 -18.65 9.66 -12.36
CA GLY A 230 -19.81 10.51 -12.15
C GLY A 230 -20.95 9.81 -11.41
N GLU A 231 -20.85 8.50 -11.16
CA GLU A 231 -21.82 7.79 -10.34
C GLU A 231 -21.79 8.30 -8.89
N ARG A 232 -22.97 8.47 -8.29
CA ARG A 232 -23.16 8.92 -6.91
C ARG A 232 -24.18 8.03 -6.22
N ARG A 233 -23.88 7.59 -5.00
CA ARG A 233 -24.81 6.79 -4.19
C ARG A 233 -24.97 7.43 -2.83
N ALA A 234 -26.20 7.44 -2.33
CA ALA A 234 -26.54 7.99 -1.03
C ALA A 234 -27.21 6.92 -0.16
N TYR A 235 -26.70 6.76 1.06
CA TYR A 235 -27.04 5.66 1.96
C TYR A 235 -27.62 6.16 3.30
N GLY A 236 -27.36 7.42 3.64
CA GLY A 236 -27.82 8.01 4.90
C GLY A 236 -29.34 8.02 5.07
N PRO A 237 -29.80 8.26 6.32
CA PRO A 237 -31.22 8.29 6.62
C PRO A 237 -31.92 9.44 5.86
N PRO A 238 -33.21 9.29 5.49
CA PRO A 238 -33.91 10.27 4.66
C PRO A 238 -33.83 11.71 5.18
N PHE A 239 -33.92 11.91 6.50
CA PHE A 239 -33.87 13.24 7.13
C PHE A 239 -32.54 13.99 6.93
N LEU A 240 -31.44 13.26 6.70
CA LEU A 240 -30.11 13.81 6.47
C LEU A 240 -29.79 13.83 4.98
N ARG A 241 -30.21 12.81 4.23
CA ARG A 241 -29.87 12.59 2.82
C ARG A 241 -30.22 13.79 1.94
N ASP A 242 -31.34 14.46 2.21
CA ASP A 242 -31.82 15.57 1.39
C ASP A 242 -31.12 16.91 1.73
N ARG A 243 -30.38 16.96 2.86
CA ARG A 243 -29.64 18.14 3.33
C ARG A 243 -28.13 18.04 3.11
N VAL A 244 -27.63 16.86 2.75
CA VAL A 244 -26.20 16.63 2.46
C VAL A 244 -25.90 16.72 0.98
N ALA A 245 -24.81 17.40 0.64
CA ALA A 245 -24.37 17.53 -0.74
C ALA A 245 -22.85 17.62 -0.86
N VAL A 246 -22.35 17.17 -2.01
CA VAL A 246 -20.99 17.44 -2.49
C VAL A 246 -21.10 17.99 -3.90
N GLU A 247 -20.26 18.97 -4.22
CA GLU A 247 -20.27 19.67 -5.51
C GLU A 247 -20.17 18.73 -6.71
N ALA A 248 -20.79 19.10 -7.83
CA ALA A 248 -20.91 18.25 -9.03
C ALA A 248 -19.55 17.88 -9.65
N ASP A 249 -18.64 18.85 -9.68
CA ASP A 249 -17.31 18.80 -10.28
C ASP A 249 -16.19 18.54 -9.24
N ALA A 250 -16.54 17.84 -8.15
CA ALA A 250 -15.61 17.52 -7.06
C ALA A 250 -14.28 16.91 -7.52
N PHE A 251 -14.31 15.93 -8.43
CA PHE A 251 -13.10 15.30 -8.98
C PHE A 251 -12.27 16.25 -9.85
N ALA A 252 -12.89 17.15 -10.61
CA ALA A 252 -12.16 18.10 -11.44
C ALA A 252 -11.36 19.12 -10.60
N ARG A 253 -11.84 19.43 -9.39
CA ARG A 253 -11.18 20.37 -8.47
C ARG A 253 -10.41 19.68 -7.33
N GLY A 254 -10.58 18.37 -7.16
CA GLY A 254 -10.11 17.64 -5.98
C GLY A 254 -10.79 18.11 -4.68
N ASP A 255 -12.04 18.58 -4.75
CA ASP A 255 -12.81 19.10 -3.63
C ASP A 255 -14.07 18.28 -3.36
N PHE A 256 -14.01 17.47 -2.32
CA PHE A 256 -15.04 16.54 -1.88
C PHE A 256 -15.69 16.98 -0.56
N SER A 257 -15.64 18.28 -0.27
CA SER A 257 -16.18 18.83 0.97
C SER A 257 -17.67 18.52 1.15
N LEU A 258 -18.04 18.00 2.32
CA LEU A 258 -19.43 17.70 2.64
C LEU A 258 -20.13 18.95 3.14
N ARG A 259 -21.19 19.34 2.44
CA ARG A 259 -22.09 20.41 2.85
C ARG A 259 -23.30 19.81 3.55
N ILE A 260 -23.64 20.32 4.73
CA ILE A 260 -24.87 19.96 5.47
C ILE A 260 -25.67 21.24 5.68
N ASP A 261 -26.84 21.33 5.04
CA ASP A 261 -27.74 22.48 5.21
C ASP A 261 -28.63 22.36 6.44
N GLN A 262 -28.99 23.51 7.02
CA GLN A 262 -29.95 23.63 8.12
C GLN A 262 -29.66 22.65 9.26
N LEU A 263 -28.50 22.79 9.90
CA LEU A 263 -28.01 21.83 10.89
C LEU A 263 -29.03 21.56 12.02
N GLU A 264 -29.26 20.29 12.34
CA GLU A 264 -30.13 19.86 13.44
C GLU A 264 -29.30 19.21 14.55
N PRO A 265 -29.73 19.24 15.82
CA PRO A 265 -29.02 18.54 16.90
C PRO A 265 -28.79 17.05 16.64
N ALA A 266 -29.70 16.41 15.89
CA ALA A 266 -29.59 15.00 15.49
C ALA A 266 -28.45 14.73 14.48
N ASP A 267 -27.89 15.78 13.85
CA ASP A 267 -26.77 15.67 12.91
C ASP A 267 -25.43 15.55 13.63
N GLU A 268 -25.38 15.80 14.95
CA GLU A 268 -24.18 15.61 15.77
C GLU A 268 -23.59 14.21 15.55
N GLY A 269 -22.25 14.13 15.53
CA GLY A 269 -21.55 12.87 15.30
C GLY A 269 -20.17 13.06 14.68
N THR A 270 -19.52 11.94 14.38
CA THR A 270 -18.23 11.92 13.70
C THR A 270 -18.43 11.61 12.22
N TYR A 271 -17.98 12.51 11.36
CA TYR A 271 -18.01 12.35 9.90
C TYR A 271 -16.60 12.04 9.41
N SER A 272 -16.46 11.05 8.55
CA SER A 272 -15.17 10.65 7.99
C SER A 272 -15.21 10.71 6.47
N CYS A 273 -14.32 11.50 5.87
CA CYS A 273 -14.08 11.51 4.44
C CYS A 273 -12.93 10.55 4.13
N HIS A 274 -13.16 9.60 3.25
CA HIS A 274 -12.20 8.61 2.83
C HIS A 274 -11.94 8.75 1.33
N LEU A 275 -10.68 8.91 0.95
CA LEU A 275 -10.28 9.11 -0.43
C LEU A 275 -9.41 7.94 -0.85
N HIS A 276 -9.84 7.26 -1.89
CA HIS A 276 -9.19 6.08 -2.44
C HIS A 276 -8.82 6.32 -3.89
N HIS A 277 -7.52 6.31 -4.15
CA HIS A 277 -6.98 6.29 -5.50
C HIS A 277 -6.26 4.97 -5.73
N HIS A 278 -6.96 3.96 -6.26
CA HIS A 278 -6.40 2.62 -6.39
C HIS A 278 -5.11 2.59 -7.23
N TYR A 279 -5.09 3.29 -8.38
CA TYR A 279 -3.91 3.30 -9.25
C TYR A 279 -2.66 3.89 -8.57
N CYS A 280 -2.79 5.06 -7.93
CA CYS A 280 -1.70 5.71 -7.21
C CYS A 280 -1.42 5.12 -5.81
N GLY A 281 -2.21 4.14 -5.35
CA GLY A 281 -2.12 3.59 -4.00
C GLY A 281 -2.43 4.60 -2.90
N LEU A 282 -3.29 5.60 -3.15
CA LEU A 282 -3.65 6.61 -2.16
C LEU A 282 -4.80 6.13 -1.29
N HIS A 283 -4.61 6.19 0.04
CA HIS A 283 -5.66 5.98 1.02
C HIS A 283 -5.55 7.06 2.11
N GLU A 284 -6.38 8.10 1.99
CA GLU A 284 -6.44 9.22 2.93
C GLU A 284 -7.78 9.20 3.70
N ARG A 285 -7.74 9.53 4.99
CA ARG A 285 -8.92 9.73 5.82
C ARG A 285 -8.87 11.09 6.52
N ARG A 286 -9.97 11.84 6.48
CA ARG A 286 -10.16 13.09 7.26
C ARG A 286 -11.37 12.94 8.17
N VAL A 287 -11.21 13.22 9.46
CA VAL A 287 -12.23 13.01 10.50
C VAL A 287 -12.70 14.35 11.06
N PHE A 288 -14.01 14.50 11.20
CA PHE A 288 -14.67 15.70 11.72
C PHE A 288 -15.62 15.32 12.85
N HIS A 289 -15.34 15.75 14.07
CA HIS A 289 -16.28 15.65 15.19
C HIS A 289 -17.19 16.87 15.18
N LEU A 290 -18.38 16.71 14.61
CA LEU A 290 -19.38 17.75 14.49
C LEU A 290 -20.18 17.87 15.77
N LYS A 291 -20.20 19.06 16.38
CA LYS A 291 -21.11 19.44 17.47
C LYS A 291 -22.10 20.50 17.00
N VAL A 292 -23.35 20.36 17.41
CA VAL A 292 -24.41 21.32 17.09
C VAL A 292 -24.75 22.11 18.36
N THR A 293 -24.45 23.41 18.36
CA THR A 293 -24.78 24.29 19.47
C THR A 293 -26.17 24.87 19.30
N GLU A 294 -26.85 25.15 20.41
CA GLU A 294 -28.10 25.90 20.37
C GLU A 294 -27.87 27.29 19.73
N PRO A 295 -28.85 27.80 18.95
CA PRO A 295 -28.75 29.13 18.40
C PRO A 295 -28.72 30.15 19.55
N ALA A 296 -27.87 31.16 19.43
CA ALA A 296 -27.83 32.24 20.41
C ALA A 296 -29.23 32.88 20.50
N PRO A 297 -29.77 33.16 21.69
CA PRO A 297 -31.05 33.84 21.84
C PRO A 297 -31.04 35.13 21.01
N GLU A 298 -32.05 35.32 20.17
CA GLU A 298 -32.24 36.63 19.53
C GLU A 298 -32.35 37.69 20.63
N PRO A 299 -31.61 38.81 20.54
CA PRO A 299 -31.79 39.89 21.48
C PRO A 299 -33.26 40.32 21.44
N PRO A 300 -33.92 40.48 22.60
CA PRO A 300 -35.32 40.87 22.63
C PRO A 300 -35.51 42.14 21.80
N PRO A 301 -36.62 42.27 21.05
CA PRO A 301 -36.90 43.47 20.29
C PRO A 301 -36.78 44.66 21.25
N ARG A 302 -36.00 45.68 20.85
CA ARG A 302 -35.86 46.92 21.62
C ARG A 302 -37.23 47.58 21.67
N ASP A 303 -37.94 47.39 22.77
CA ASP A 303 -39.12 48.19 23.08
C ASP A 303 -38.70 49.66 23.12
N SER A 304 -39.43 50.46 22.34
CA SER A 304 -39.28 51.92 22.31
C SER A 304 -39.59 52.51 23.69
N PRO A 305 -38.92 53.59 24.12
CA PRO A 305 -38.93 54.01 25.51
C PRO A 305 -40.28 54.63 25.89
N GLY A 306 -41.07 53.87 26.64
CA GLY A 306 -42.25 54.34 27.39
C GLY A 306 -41.83 54.86 28.76
N ASN A 307 -42.04 56.15 28.96
CA ASN A 307 -41.86 56.90 30.21
C ASN A 307 -42.84 56.42 31.31
N GLY A 308 -42.36 56.12 32.52
CA GLY A 308 -43.26 55.82 33.65
C GLY A 308 -42.60 55.21 34.87
N SER A 309 -42.36 56.05 35.87
CA SER A 309 -41.83 55.77 37.20
C SER A 309 -42.69 54.86 38.09
N SER A 310 -42.05 53.97 38.87
CA SER A 310 -42.43 53.73 40.28
C SER A 310 -41.39 52.92 41.04
N HIS A 311 -40.99 53.45 42.19
CA HIS A 311 -40.12 52.88 43.20
C HIS A 311 -40.64 51.56 43.80
N SER A 312 -39.74 50.61 44.06
CA SER A 312 -39.78 49.79 45.28
C SER A 312 -38.40 49.21 45.59
N SER A 313 -38.08 49.19 46.88
CA SER A 313 -36.75 49.11 47.47
C SER A 313 -36.43 47.74 48.06
N ALA A 314 -35.22 47.24 47.74
CA ALA A 314 -34.32 46.35 48.50
C ALA A 314 -34.70 44.85 48.69
N PRO A 315 -33.73 43.95 49.01
CA PRO A 315 -32.27 44.12 49.09
C PRO A 315 -31.44 43.15 48.20
N ALA A 316 -30.19 43.53 47.94
CA ALA A 316 -29.17 42.64 47.38
C ALA A 316 -28.67 41.63 48.44
N PRO A 317 -28.47 40.34 48.09
CA PRO A 317 -27.63 39.43 48.85
C PRO A 317 -26.19 39.44 48.30
N ASP A 318 -25.23 39.77 49.15
CA ASP A 318 -23.78 39.67 48.94
C ASP A 318 -23.29 38.22 49.24
N PRO A 319 -22.01 37.84 48.99
CA PRO A 319 -21.62 36.63 48.30
C PRO A 319 -21.12 35.59 49.30
N THR A 320 -20.61 34.46 48.81
CA THR A 320 -19.87 33.44 49.59
C THR A 320 -20.74 32.57 50.51
N LEU A 321 -21.19 31.43 49.99
CA LEU A 321 -21.05 30.13 50.68
C LEU A 321 -21.37 28.94 49.76
N ALA A 322 -20.31 28.14 49.53
CA ALA A 322 -20.32 26.67 49.40
C ALA A 322 -21.03 26.07 48.17
N ARG A 323 -20.59 24.97 47.55
CA ARG A 323 -19.54 23.98 47.83
C ARG A 323 -19.38 23.22 46.51
N GLY A 324 -18.20 23.16 45.92
CA GLY A 324 -17.34 21.99 46.08
C GLY A 324 -17.91 20.70 45.47
N ARG A 325 -17.61 20.44 44.19
CA ARG A 325 -17.30 19.10 43.67
C ARG A 325 -16.20 19.22 42.63
N SER A 326 -14.96 19.12 43.11
CA SER A 326 -13.81 18.76 42.28
C SER A 326 -14.05 17.37 41.70
N VAL A 327 -14.46 17.29 40.44
CA VAL A 327 -14.42 16.02 39.71
C VAL A 327 -12.95 15.78 39.38
N ILE A 328 -12.34 14.86 40.12
CA ILE A 328 -11.08 14.26 39.74
C ILE A 328 -11.37 13.52 38.43
N ASN A 329 -10.85 14.02 37.31
CA ASN A 329 -10.74 13.20 36.11
C ASN A 329 -9.80 12.04 36.45
N VAL A 330 -10.36 10.91 36.86
CA VAL A 330 -9.66 9.64 36.84
C VAL A 330 -9.50 9.29 35.37
N ILE A 331 -8.38 9.69 34.80
CA ILE A 331 -7.89 9.12 33.54
C ILE A 331 -7.65 7.65 33.84
N VAL A 332 -8.59 6.79 33.47
CA VAL A 332 -8.33 5.36 33.30
C VAL A 332 -7.66 5.24 31.93
N PRO A 333 -6.35 4.94 31.84
CA PRO A 333 -5.71 4.72 30.56
C PRO A 333 -6.14 3.33 30.06
N GLU A 334 -7.22 3.26 29.29
CA GLU A 334 -7.69 2.03 28.62
C GLU A 334 -6.69 1.50 27.58
N SER A 335 -5.61 2.23 27.29
CA SER A 335 -4.52 1.78 26.42
C SER A 335 -3.53 0.79 27.07
N ARG A 336 -3.58 0.58 28.38
CA ARG A 336 -2.66 -0.37 29.05
C ARG A 336 -3.06 -1.83 28.88
N ALA A 337 -4.36 -2.14 28.73
CA ALA A 337 -4.81 -3.53 28.62
C ALA A 337 -4.29 -4.22 27.35
N HIS A 338 -4.31 -3.53 26.20
CA HIS A 338 -3.81 -4.08 24.94
C HIS A 338 -2.29 -4.26 24.92
N PHE A 339 -1.53 -3.36 25.55
CA PHE A 339 -0.07 -3.49 25.67
C PHE A 339 0.34 -4.67 26.57
N PHE A 340 -0.31 -4.83 27.74
CA PHE A 340 -0.04 -5.97 28.62
C PHE A 340 -0.48 -7.30 28.02
N GLN A 341 -1.54 -7.32 27.21
CA GLN A 341 -2.01 -8.53 26.53
C GLN A 341 -1.07 -8.94 25.39
N GLN A 342 -0.55 -7.98 24.60
CA GLN A 342 0.47 -8.27 23.58
C GLN A 342 1.81 -8.68 24.20
N LEU A 343 2.26 -7.98 25.25
CA LEU A 343 3.47 -8.34 25.99
C LEU A 343 3.34 -9.73 26.65
N GLY A 344 2.16 -10.05 27.19
CA GLY A 344 1.84 -11.36 27.73
C GLY A 344 1.88 -12.46 26.67
N TYR A 345 1.41 -12.18 25.45
CA TYR A 345 1.48 -13.14 24.33
C TYR A 345 2.92 -13.38 23.88
N VAL A 346 3.74 -12.33 23.81
CA VAL A 346 5.17 -12.45 23.49
C VAL A 346 5.92 -13.22 24.58
N LEU A 347 5.66 -12.91 25.87
CA LEU A 347 6.27 -13.64 26.98
C LEU A 347 5.84 -15.10 27.01
N ALA A 348 4.57 -15.40 26.78
CA ALA A 348 4.04 -16.76 26.76
C ALA A 348 4.63 -17.60 25.62
N THR A 349 4.75 -17.02 24.41
CA THR A 349 5.38 -17.69 23.26
C THR A 349 6.87 -17.95 23.48
N LEU A 350 7.57 -17.01 24.11
CA LEU A 350 8.99 -17.14 24.44
C LEU A 350 9.21 -18.21 25.54
N LEU A 351 8.33 -18.27 26.55
CA LEU A 351 8.32 -19.33 27.57
C LEU A 351 8.07 -20.70 26.96
N LEU A 352 7.10 -20.82 26.05
CA LEU A 352 6.80 -22.07 25.34
C LEU A 352 8.01 -22.55 24.54
N PHE A 353 8.71 -21.64 23.85
CA PHE A 353 9.92 -21.96 23.11
C PHE A 353 11.07 -22.45 24.02
N ILE A 354 11.26 -21.81 25.18
CA ILE A 354 12.25 -22.25 26.17
C ILE A 354 11.91 -23.65 26.70
N LEU A 355 10.63 -23.92 27.01
CA LEU A 355 10.19 -25.24 27.47
C LEU A 355 10.43 -26.32 26.40
N LEU A 356 10.14 -26.03 25.13
CA LEU A 356 10.44 -26.93 24.01
C LEU A 356 11.94 -27.16 23.84
N LEU A 357 12.77 -26.14 24.03
CA LEU A 357 14.23 -26.31 24.04
C LEU A 357 14.68 -27.21 25.20
N ILE A 358 14.13 -27.01 26.39
CA ILE A 358 14.45 -27.84 27.56
C ILE A 358 14.02 -29.29 27.33
N THR A 359 12.84 -29.55 26.76
CA THR A 359 12.41 -30.93 26.47
C THR A 359 13.29 -31.58 25.41
N VAL A 360 13.72 -30.85 24.38
CA VAL A 360 14.69 -31.35 23.39
C VAL A 360 16.05 -31.62 24.04
N ILE A 361 16.53 -30.75 24.93
CA ILE A 361 17.80 -30.96 25.66
C ILE A 361 17.69 -32.16 26.60
N LEU A 362 16.56 -32.34 27.29
CA LEU A 362 16.33 -33.47 28.17
C LEU A 362 16.17 -34.77 27.38
N ALA A 363 15.48 -34.76 26.23
CA ALA A 363 15.34 -35.90 25.35
C ALA A 363 16.67 -36.31 24.72
N THR A 364 17.51 -35.34 24.32
CA THR A 364 18.86 -35.60 23.81
C THR A 364 19.81 -36.07 24.91
N ARG A 365 19.67 -35.57 26.15
CA ARG A 365 20.40 -36.07 27.32
C ARG A 365 19.94 -37.47 27.76
N GLN A 366 18.65 -37.76 27.73
CA GLN A 366 18.11 -39.11 27.98
C GLN A 366 18.54 -40.09 26.89
N ARG A 367 18.55 -39.71 25.61
CA ARG A 367 19.13 -40.55 24.55
C ARG A 367 20.63 -40.77 24.70
N ARG A 368 21.38 -39.79 25.25
CA ARG A 368 22.80 -39.99 25.59
C ARG A 368 22.99 -40.87 26.84
N ARG A 369 22.08 -40.86 27.81
CA ARG A 369 22.12 -41.74 28.99
C ARG A 369 21.58 -43.16 28.72
N GLY A 370 20.64 -43.32 27.79
CA GLY A 370 20.08 -44.61 27.39
C GLY A 370 20.93 -45.40 26.38
N GLY A 371 22.10 -44.88 25.99
CA GLY A 371 23.05 -45.55 25.08
C GLY A 371 24.15 -46.35 25.79
N TYR A 372 24.06 -46.54 27.11
CA TYR A 372 25.10 -47.22 27.92
C TYR A 372 24.66 -48.55 28.53
N GLU A 373 23.57 -49.15 28.06
CA GLU A 373 23.29 -50.56 28.36
C GLU A 373 23.04 -51.35 27.08
N TYR A 374 23.69 -52.52 27.03
CA TYR A 374 23.59 -53.57 26.03
C TYR A 374 24.56 -53.52 24.84
N SER A 375 25.85 -53.73 25.13
CA SER A 375 26.72 -54.51 24.25
C SER A 375 26.80 -55.94 24.80
N ASP A 376 26.17 -56.91 24.16
CA ASP A 376 26.81 -58.22 24.00
C ASP A 376 26.17 -59.06 22.89
N LYS A 377 27.03 -59.88 22.26
CA LYS A 377 26.77 -60.93 21.25
C LYS A 377 26.83 -60.56 19.76
N LYS A 378 28.07 -60.63 19.26
CA LYS A 378 28.46 -61.16 17.94
C LYS A 378 27.83 -62.53 17.65
N SER A 379 27.40 -62.76 16.40
CA SER A 379 27.80 -63.87 15.50
C SER A 379 26.76 -64.03 14.37
N GLY A 380 27.15 -63.88 13.10
CA GLY A 380 27.30 -65.01 12.17
C GLY A 380 26.18 -64.97 11.11
N LYS A 381 26.39 -64.45 9.89
CA LYS A 381 26.92 -65.09 8.67
C LYS A 381 25.93 -66.05 7.96
N SER A 382 25.90 -65.91 6.63
CA SER A 382 25.36 -66.78 5.55
C SER A 382 23.98 -66.35 4.96
N LYS A 383 23.90 -65.94 3.68
CA LYS A 383 23.88 -66.73 2.41
C LYS A 383 22.54 -67.49 2.33
N GLY A 384 21.62 -67.30 1.39
CA GLY A 384 21.59 -66.79 0.02
C GLY A 384 20.72 -67.76 -0.79
N LYS A 385 19.83 -67.26 -1.68
CA LYS A 385 19.09 -68.00 -2.74
C LYS A 385 18.08 -69.06 -2.25
N ASP A 386 16.97 -69.40 -2.89
CA ASP A 386 16.34 -69.08 -4.18
C ASP A 386 14.92 -69.71 -4.16
N VAL A 387 13.99 -69.16 -4.96
CA VAL A 387 13.01 -69.88 -5.85
C VAL A 387 11.60 -70.34 -5.35
N ASN A 388 10.61 -69.74 -6.04
CA ASN A 388 9.34 -70.21 -6.64
C ASN A 388 8.12 -70.81 -5.90
N MET A 389 6.98 -70.10 -6.08
CA MET A 389 5.87 -70.39 -7.02
C MET A 389 4.98 -71.63 -6.79
N ALA A 390 3.72 -71.38 -6.42
CA ALA A 390 2.54 -72.07 -6.97
C ALA A 390 1.24 -71.32 -6.59
N GLU A 391 0.46 -70.94 -7.61
CA GLU A 391 -0.96 -70.56 -7.51
C GLU A 391 -1.82 -71.71 -6.98
N PHE A 392 -2.95 -71.40 -6.33
CA PHE A 392 -4.24 -72.00 -6.68
C PHE A 392 -5.39 -71.16 -6.10
N ALA A 393 -6.38 -70.88 -6.97
CA ALA A 393 -7.63 -70.19 -6.69
C ALA A 393 -8.66 -71.12 -6.04
N VAL A 394 -9.53 -70.58 -5.16
CA VAL A 394 -10.93 -71.02 -4.98
C VAL A 394 -11.81 -69.84 -4.53
N VAL A 395 -12.83 -69.58 -5.35
CA VAL A 395 -14.05 -68.76 -5.17
C VAL A 395 -15.05 -69.66 -4.40
N THR A 396 -15.83 -69.26 -3.39
CA THR A 396 -17.04 -68.40 -3.39
C THR A 396 -17.60 -68.36 -1.95
N GLY A 397 -17.98 -67.18 -1.42
CA GLY A 397 -19.35 -66.86 -0.98
C GLY A 397 -19.45 -66.79 0.56
N ASP A 398 -20.16 -65.88 1.22
CA ASP A 398 -20.99 -64.74 0.85
C ASP A 398 -21.12 -63.84 2.10
N GLN A 399 -21.50 -62.57 1.89
CA GLN A 399 -22.55 -61.83 2.63
C GLN A 399 -22.19 -60.36 2.95
N ALA A 400 -23.06 -59.50 2.45
CA ALA A 400 -23.03 -58.04 2.40
C ALA A 400 -23.13 -57.32 3.76
N PHE A 401 -22.76 -56.03 3.81
CA PHE A 401 -23.69 -54.89 3.88
C PHE A 401 -22.91 -53.55 4.07
N TYR A 402 -23.23 -52.58 3.21
CA TYR A 402 -23.19 -51.11 3.33
C TYR A 402 -21.90 -50.39 3.78
N ARG A 403 -21.29 -49.66 2.83
CA ARG A 403 -20.21 -48.70 3.03
C ARG A 403 -20.79 -47.28 2.94
N SER A 404 -20.71 -46.54 4.05
CA SER A 404 -21.06 -45.12 4.17
C SER A 404 -20.03 -44.25 3.44
N GLU A 405 -20.53 -43.14 2.91
CA GLU A 405 -19.95 -42.19 1.98
C GLU A 405 -18.66 -41.51 2.49
N ASP A 406 -17.62 -41.50 1.66
CA ASP A 406 -16.52 -40.52 1.69
C ASP A 406 -16.88 -39.40 0.69
N ILE A 407 -17.12 -38.19 1.20
CA ILE A 407 -17.33 -36.99 0.39
C ILE A 407 -15.96 -36.54 -0.15
N GLN A 408 -15.69 -36.89 -1.41
CA GLN A 408 -14.55 -36.41 -2.18
C GLN A 408 -14.89 -35.03 -2.78
N LEU A 409 -14.28 -33.97 -2.24
CA LEU A 409 -14.35 -32.61 -2.79
C LEU A 409 -13.40 -32.48 -4.00
N ASP A 410 -13.91 -32.77 -5.20
CA ASP A 410 -13.26 -32.41 -6.46
C ASP A 410 -13.49 -30.91 -6.78
N TYR A 411 -12.51 -30.06 -6.42
CA TYR A 411 -12.44 -28.69 -6.95
C TYR A 411 -11.17 -28.54 -7.78
N LYS A 412 -11.27 -28.78 -9.08
CA LYS A 412 -10.46 -28.18 -10.16
C LYS A 412 -10.85 -28.76 -11.53
N ASN A 413 -11.63 -28.00 -12.31
CA ASN A 413 -11.41 -27.73 -13.74
C ASN A 413 -12.70 -27.25 -14.41
N ASN A 414 -12.89 -25.92 -14.48
CA ASN A 414 -13.89 -25.33 -15.38
C ASN A 414 -13.37 -24.13 -16.20
N ILE A 415 -12.05 -23.93 -16.29
CA ILE A 415 -11.46 -22.80 -17.05
C ILE A 415 -11.25 -23.11 -18.55
N LEU A 416 -11.49 -24.34 -19.01
CA LEU A 416 -11.27 -24.73 -20.43
C LEU A 416 -12.56 -24.95 -21.24
N LYS A 417 -13.75 -24.83 -20.63
CA LYS A 417 -15.01 -25.04 -21.36
C LYS A 417 -15.59 -23.78 -22.00
N GLU A 418 -15.21 -22.59 -21.51
CA GLU A 418 -15.66 -21.30 -22.07
C GLU A 418 -14.91 -20.87 -23.35
N ARG A 419 -13.74 -21.48 -23.64
CA ARG A 419 -12.94 -21.16 -24.83
C ARG A 419 -13.31 -21.97 -26.08
N ALA A 420 -14.13 -23.01 -25.95
CA ALA A 420 -14.57 -23.84 -27.07
C ALA A 420 -15.87 -23.32 -27.72
N GLU A 421 -16.71 -22.59 -26.98
CA GLU A 421 -17.99 -22.08 -27.51
C GLU A 421 -17.86 -20.75 -28.29
N LEU A 422 -16.71 -20.08 -28.22
CA LEU A 422 -16.37 -18.90 -29.04
C LEU A 422 -15.73 -19.22 -30.40
N ALA A 423 -15.40 -20.50 -30.67
CA ALA A 423 -14.75 -20.92 -31.92
C ALA A 423 -15.71 -21.36 -33.04
N HIS A 424 -17.03 -21.39 -32.76
CA HIS A 424 -18.04 -21.85 -33.73
C HIS A 424 -19.22 -20.88 -33.83
N SER A 425 -19.02 -19.75 -34.51
CA SER A 425 -20.11 -19.01 -35.18
C SER A 425 -19.61 -18.29 -36.43
N PRO A 426 -20.44 -18.17 -37.48
CA PRO A 426 -19.99 -17.81 -38.83
C PRO A 426 -19.70 -16.32 -38.99
N LEU A 427 -18.67 -16.01 -39.78
CA LEU A 427 -18.24 -14.66 -40.16
C LEU A 427 -19.40 -13.78 -40.71
N PRO A 428 -19.54 -12.52 -40.26
CA PRO A 428 -20.21 -11.50 -41.05
C PRO A 428 -19.24 -10.72 -41.94
N ALA A 429 -19.80 -10.11 -42.97
CA ALA A 429 -19.20 -9.74 -44.23
C ALA A 429 -18.27 -8.51 -44.22
N LYS A 430 -17.27 -8.59 -45.12
CA LYS A 430 -16.59 -7.52 -45.88
C LYS A 430 -16.39 -6.14 -45.24
N ASN A 431 -15.10 -5.82 -45.07
CA ASN A 431 -14.49 -4.50 -44.97
C ASN A 431 -15.24 -3.41 -45.77
N ILE A 432 -15.72 -2.39 -45.06
CA ILE A 432 -15.99 -1.06 -45.60
C ILE A 432 -14.87 -0.14 -45.14
N ASP A 433 -14.12 0.34 -46.12
CA ASP A 433 -13.04 1.32 -46.02
C ASP A 433 -13.66 2.71 -45.75
N LEU A 434 -13.51 3.21 -44.52
CA LEU A 434 -14.07 4.49 -44.06
C LEU A 434 -13.15 5.69 -44.33
N ASP A 435 -12.05 5.51 -45.07
CA ASP A 435 -11.05 6.57 -45.26
C ASP A 435 -11.23 7.40 -46.55
N ARG A 436 -12.39 7.29 -47.22
CA ARG A 436 -12.68 7.99 -48.49
C ARG A 436 -13.74 9.08 -48.43
N GLU A 437 -14.44 9.28 -47.31
CA GLU A 437 -15.50 10.30 -47.19
C GLU A 437 -15.10 11.60 -46.47
N PHE A 438 -13.97 11.66 -45.77
CA PHE A 438 -13.54 12.88 -45.07
C PHE A 438 -12.66 13.86 -45.86
N ARG A 439 -12.46 13.65 -47.17
CA ARG A 439 -11.61 14.51 -48.02
C ARG A 439 -12.35 15.37 -49.07
N LYS A 440 -13.67 15.57 -48.93
CA LYS A 440 -14.45 16.35 -49.92
C LYS A 440 -15.26 17.54 -49.41
N GLU A 441 -15.09 17.96 -48.17
CA GLU A 441 -15.67 19.22 -47.69
C GLU A 441 -14.60 20.04 -47.00
N TYR A 442 -13.78 20.74 -47.80
CA TYR A 442 -13.09 22.01 -47.48
C TYR A 442 -12.26 22.41 -48.70
N CYS A 443 -12.95 22.74 -49.79
CA CYS A 443 -12.43 23.54 -50.91
C CYS A 443 -13.60 23.93 -51.82
N LYS A 444 -14.32 24.98 -51.43
CA LYS A 444 -14.87 26.02 -52.32
C LYS A 444 -15.38 27.17 -51.50
#